data_AF-Q69KK9-F1
#
_entry.id   AF-Q69KK9-F1
#
_cell.length_a   1.000
_cell.length_b   1.000
_cell.length_c   1.000
_cell.angle_alpha   90.00
_cell.angle_beta   90.00
_cell.angle_gamma   90.00
#
_symmetry.space_group_name_H-M   'P 1'
#
loop_
_entity.id
_entity.type
_entity.pdbx_description
1 polymer ?
#
loop_
_entity_poly.entity_id
_entity_poly.type
_entity_poly.pdbx_seq_one_letter_code
_entity_poly.pdbx_strand_id
1 'polypeptide(L)'
;MEYQGSNTRQLSTALYFAFSTLTFSHGQIIKSPLSKIVVVIWCFVVLVLVQSYTASFSSILTVKRFQPSVTDLDQLLKNGDYVGYQEGSFVNSFLTRRGFGERRLRSYTKKQEYAEALRKGSKNGGVSAIVDEIPYLTAIVSDPHYQKEFQMLKRIYKTPGFGFVFPPGFPLVHNLSTAMLDVTSGDEGSRMETKWFGAEAVSPSNAIPNTDSAPLTLRSFSGLFIITGVSQLSC
;
A
#
# COMPACT_ATOMS: atom_id res chain seq x y z
N MET A 1 6.71 -13.71 45.27
CA MET A 1 6.79 -13.77 43.79
C MET A 1 6.05 -15.05 43.39
N GLU A 2 4.73 -15.10 43.47
CA GLU A 2 3.69 -14.37 42.72
C GLU A 2 3.62 -14.75 41.22
N TYR A 3 2.58 -15.54 40.91
CA TYR A 3 1.82 -15.64 39.65
C TYR A 3 2.54 -15.65 38.29
N GLN A 4 2.73 -16.85 37.69
CA GLN A 4 2.74 -16.96 36.22
C GLN A 4 2.40 -18.37 35.69
N GLY A 5 1.45 -19.05 36.33
CA GLY A 5 0.81 -20.23 35.73
C GLY A 5 -0.64 -19.90 35.41
N SER A 6 -1.11 -20.29 34.22
CA SER A 6 -2.54 -20.56 33.96
C SER A 6 -3.39 -19.54 33.18
N ASN A 7 -2.85 -18.59 32.40
CA ASN A 7 -3.74 -17.77 31.55
C ASN A 7 -4.29 -18.56 30.33
N THR A 8 -3.43 -19.36 29.68
CA THR A 8 -3.83 -20.20 28.52
C THR A 8 -4.63 -21.44 28.94
N ARG A 9 -4.31 -22.04 30.10
CA ARG A 9 -5.09 -23.16 30.66
C ARG A 9 -6.46 -22.69 31.11
N GLN A 10 -6.58 -21.54 31.78
CA GLN A 10 -7.88 -20.98 32.16
C GLN A 10 -8.72 -20.61 30.92
N LEU A 11 -8.11 -20.05 29.89
CA LEU A 11 -8.81 -19.75 28.64
C LEU A 11 -9.28 -21.03 27.93
N SER A 12 -8.43 -22.07 27.89
CA SER A 12 -8.78 -23.37 27.32
C SER A 12 -9.90 -24.05 28.10
N THR A 13 -9.85 -24.03 29.43
CA THR A 13 -10.91 -24.56 30.29
C THR A 13 -12.20 -23.76 30.16
N ALA A 14 -12.12 -22.43 30.04
CA ALA A 14 -13.29 -21.57 29.83
C ALA A 14 -13.93 -21.80 28.45
N LEU A 15 -13.11 -21.95 27.39
CA LEU A 15 -13.59 -22.28 26.05
C LEU A 15 -14.19 -23.68 25.98
N TYR A 16 -13.56 -24.66 26.65
CA TYR A 16 -14.09 -26.02 26.77
C TYR A 16 -15.41 -26.04 27.53
N PHE A 17 -15.53 -25.27 28.61
CA PHE A 17 -16.77 -25.14 29.37
C PHE A 17 -17.86 -24.44 28.56
N ALA A 18 -17.53 -23.36 27.85
CA ALA A 18 -18.44 -22.65 26.96
C ALA A 18 -18.93 -23.55 25.82
N PHE A 19 -18.02 -24.31 25.20
CA PHE A 19 -18.34 -25.29 24.16
C PHE A 19 -19.20 -26.42 24.71
N SER A 20 -18.82 -27.02 25.85
CA SER A 20 -19.60 -28.06 26.54
C SER A 20 -20.99 -27.56 26.91
N THR A 21 -21.16 -26.31 27.33
CA THR A 21 -22.49 -25.74 27.64
C THR A 21 -23.34 -25.60 26.37
N LEU A 22 -22.71 -25.27 25.24
CA LEU A 22 -23.36 -25.16 23.92
C LEU A 22 -23.80 -26.53 23.38
N THR A 23 -22.94 -27.55 23.48
CA THR A 23 -23.22 -28.92 22.99
C THR A 23 -24.14 -29.69 23.94
N PHE A 24 -24.03 -29.48 25.26
CA PHE A 24 -24.83 -30.17 26.28
C PHE A 24 -26.25 -29.61 26.39
N SER A 25 -26.52 -28.39 25.88
CA SER A 25 -27.87 -27.84 25.74
C SER A 25 -28.75 -28.62 24.75
N HIS A 26 -28.18 -29.54 23.94
CA HIS A 26 -28.94 -30.38 23.02
C HIS A 26 -29.50 -31.65 23.69
N GLY A 27 -29.03 -32.02 24.90
CA GLY A 27 -29.28 -33.34 25.50
C GLY A 27 -30.08 -33.38 26.81
N GLN A 28 -30.45 -32.24 27.41
CA GLN A 28 -31.21 -32.21 28.67
C GLN A 28 -32.39 -31.23 28.56
N ILE A 29 -33.60 -31.74 28.78
CA ILE A 29 -34.85 -30.96 28.79
C ILE A 29 -34.78 -29.97 29.97
N ILE A 30 -34.40 -28.72 29.68
CA ILE A 30 -34.32 -27.65 30.68
C ILE A 30 -35.72 -27.38 31.24
N LYS A 31 -35.95 -27.79 32.49
CA LYS A 31 -37.27 -27.76 33.16
C LYS A 31 -37.74 -26.37 33.60
N SER A 32 -36.86 -25.36 33.62
CA SER A 32 -37.18 -24.00 34.10
C SER A 32 -37.15 -22.97 32.96
N PRO A 33 -38.22 -22.15 32.77
CA PRO A 33 -38.27 -21.12 31.73
C PRO A 33 -37.20 -20.03 31.91
N LEU A 34 -36.79 -19.76 33.16
CA LEU A 34 -35.75 -18.77 33.47
C LEU A 34 -34.37 -19.20 32.95
N SER A 35 -34.04 -20.49 33.04
CA SER A 35 -32.76 -21.00 32.56
C SER A 35 -32.65 -20.96 31.03
N LYS A 36 -33.77 -21.10 30.30
CA LYS A 36 -33.80 -20.97 28.84
C LYS A 36 -33.48 -19.54 28.39
N ILE A 37 -34.01 -18.54 29.10
CA ILE A 37 -33.75 -17.12 28.79
C ILE A 37 -32.27 -16.80 28.94
N VAL A 38 -31.62 -17.29 30.01
CA VAL A 38 -30.18 -17.09 30.25
C VAL A 38 -29.34 -17.70 29.12
N VAL A 39 -29.69 -18.89 28.64
CA VAL A 39 -28.99 -19.56 27.52
C VAL A 39 -29.15 -18.78 26.21
N VAL A 40 -30.34 -18.24 25.93
CA VAL A 40 -30.58 -17.43 24.72
C VAL A 40 -29.78 -16.13 24.76
N ILE A 41 -29.77 -15.43 25.90
CA ILE A 41 -28.97 -14.21 26.09
C ILE A 41 -27.47 -14.52 25.93
N TRP A 42 -27.00 -15.62 26.51
CA TRP A 42 -25.60 -16.06 26.37
C TRP A 42 -25.24 -16.39 24.91
N CYS A 43 -26.12 -17.09 24.18
CA CYS A 43 -25.95 -17.38 22.76
C CYS A 43 -25.86 -16.09 21.93
N PHE A 44 -26.70 -15.10 22.24
CA PHE A 44 -26.66 -13.79 21.59
C PHE A 44 -25.32 -13.07 21.82
N VAL A 45 -24.77 -13.11 23.04
CA VAL A 45 -23.45 -12.54 23.35
C VAL A 45 -22.33 -13.23 22.56
N VAL A 46 -22.34 -14.57 22.48
CA VAL A 46 -21.37 -15.33 21.68
C VAL A 46 -21.48 -14.99 20.20
N LEU A 47 -22.70 -14.88 19.66
CA LEU A 47 -22.92 -14.48 18.27
C LEU A 47 -22.40 -13.07 17.98
N VAL A 48 -22.66 -12.10 18.86
CA VAL A 48 -22.12 -10.73 18.72
C VAL A 48 -20.59 -10.73 18.77
N LEU A 49 -19.96 -11.55 19.62
CA LEU A 49 -18.51 -11.71 19.67
C LEU A 49 -17.95 -12.31 18.38
N VAL A 50 -18.55 -13.38 17.86
CA VAL A 50 -18.12 -14.02 16.60
C VAL A 50 -18.26 -13.05 15.43
N GLN A 51 -19.37 -12.31 15.36
CA GLN A 51 -19.60 -11.30 14.34
C GLN A 51 -18.59 -10.14 14.45
N SER A 52 -18.32 -9.66 15.67
CA SER A 52 -17.33 -8.61 15.92
C SER A 52 -15.92 -9.05 15.58
N TYR A 53 -15.57 -10.30 15.86
CA TYR A 53 -14.28 -10.89 15.48
C TYR A 53 -14.17 -11.07 13.96
N THR A 54 -15.23 -11.54 13.30
CA THR A 54 -15.29 -11.67 11.84
C THR A 54 -15.18 -10.30 11.16
N ALA A 55 -15.85 -9.28 11.69
CA ALA A 55 -15.77 -7.90 11.22
C ALA A 55 -14.38 -7.29 11.45
N SER A 56 -13.78 -7.50 12.63
CA SER A 56 -12.44 -7.03 12.95
C SER A 56 -11.37 -7.73 12.10
N PHE A 57 -11.53 -9.03 11.85
CA PHE A 57 -10.65 -9.81 10.97
C PHE A 57 -10.79 -9.38 9.51
N SER A 58 -12.02 -9.18 9.04
CA SER A 58 -12.30 -8.63 7.72
C SER A 58 -11.63 -7.26 7.58
N SER A 59 -11.83 -6.34 8.55
CA SER A 59 -11.19 -5.03 8.59
C SER A 59 -9.66 -5.10 8.52
N ILE A 60 -9.01 -5.99 9.27
CA ILE A 60 -7.55 -6.19 9.24
C ILE A 60 -7.09 -6.69 7.86
N LEU A 61 -7.86 -7.58 7.23
CA LEU A 61 -7.56 -8.11 5.90
C LEU A 61 -7.76 -7.04 4.80
N THR A 62 -8.77 -6.17 4.98
CA THR A 62 -9.02 -5.01 4.13
C THR A 62 -7.88 -4.00 4.25
N VAL A 63 -7.46 -3.63 5.47
CA VAL A 63 -6.42 -2.61 5.70
C VAL A 63 -5.05 -2.99 5.12
N LYS A 64 -4.65 -4.27 5.18
CA LYS A 64 -3.37 -4.73 4.61
C LYS A 64 -3.37 -4.77 3.08
N ARG A 65 -4.53 -4.89 2.43
CA ARG A 65 -4.67 -4.91 0.96
C ARG A 65 -4.69 -3.51 0.34
N PHE A 66 -5.06 -2.49 1.11
CA PHE A 66 -5.13 -1.09 0.65
C PHE A 66 -3.90 -0.24 0.98
N GLN A 67 -2.91 -0.79 1.70
CA GLN A 67 -1.69 -0.04 1.99
C GLN A 67 -0.72 -0.15 0.81
N PRO A 68 -0.38 0.96 0.13
CA PRO A 68 0.70 0.93 -0.85
C PRO A 68 1.98 0.47 -0.14
N SER A 69 2.77 -0.39 -0.82
CA SER A 69 3.98 -1.01 -0.24
C SER A 69 4.97 0.01 0.34
N VAL A 70 4.88 1.27 -0.12
CA VAL A 70 5.59 2.43 0.41
C VAL A 70 4.61 3.61 0.34
N THR A 71 4.43 4.35 1.43
CA THR A 71 3.55 5.54 1.42
C THR A 71 4.34 6.84 1.53
N ASP A 72 5.56 6.79 2.06
CA ASP A 72 6.34 7.99 2.37
C ASP A 72 7.86 7.77 2.30
N LEU A 73 8.58 8.86 2.02
CA LEU A 73 10.04 8.83 1.91
C LEU A 73 10.69 8.48 3.26
N ASP A 74 10.10 8.92 4.38
CA ASP A 74 10.62 8.62 5.71
C ASP A 74 10.45 7.13 6.08
N GLN A 75 9.44 6.44 5.52
CA GLN A 75 9.31 4.98 5.66
C GLN A 75 10.41 4.24 4.91
N LEU A 76 10.74 4.67 3.68
CA LEU A 76 11.87 4.10 2.92
C LEU A 76 13.17 4.24 3.69
N LEU A 77 13.38 5.41 4.32
CA LEU A 77 14.57 5.66 5.11
C LEU A 77 14.66 4.69 6.30
N LYS A 78 13.58 4.56 7.08
CA LYS A 78 13.48 3.66 8.24
C LYS A 78 13.61 2.19 7.89
N ASN A 79 13.03 1.76 6.78
CA ASN A 79 13.02 0.35 6.36
C ASN A 79 14.35 -0.13 5.77
N GLY A 80 15.28 0.79 5.46
CA GLY A 80 16.54 0.41 4.84
C GLY A 80 16.45 0.15 3.33
N ASP A 81 15.35 0.52 2.68
CA ASP A 81 15.11 0.23 1.27
C ASP A 81 16.01 0.98 0.27
N TYR A 82 16.22 0.36 -0.89
CA TYR A 82 16.88 0.99 -2.03
C TYR A 82 15.93 1.90 -2.80
N VAL A 83 16.43 3.05 -3.25
CA VAL A 83 15.68 4.08 -3.97
C VAL A 83 16.34 4.37 -5.32
N GLY A 84 15.53 4.36 -6.38
CA GLY A 84 15.96 4.70 -7.73
C GLY A 84 15.82 6.18 -8.04
N TYR A 85 16.66 6.71 -8.92
CA TYR A 85 16.57 8.07 -9.43
C TYR A 85 17.18 8.18 -10.84
N GLN A 86 16.90 9.26 -11.57
CA GLN A 86 17.48 9.49 -12.89
C GLN A 86 18.96 9.85 -12.82
N GLU A 87 19.79 9.17 -13.62
CA GLU A 87 21.19 9.52 -13.75
C GLU A 87 21.39 10.97 -14.19
N GLY A 88 22.32 11.69 -13.54
CA GLY A 88 22.57 13.10 -13.78
C GLY A 88 21.52 14.06 -13.20
N SER A 89 20.49 13.55 -12.51
CA SER A 89 19.48 14.41 -11.87
C SER A 89 19.96 14.99 -10.53
N PHE A 90 19.43 16.18 -10.20
CA PHE A 90 19.61 16.82 -8.90
C PHE A 90 19.01 15.99 -7.75
N VAL A 91 18.14 15.03 -8.08
CA VAL A 91 17.47 14.13 -7.12
C VAL A 91 18.49 13.37 -6.27
N ASN A 92 19.64 12.99 -6.81
CA ASN A 92 20.70 12.35 -6.02
C ASN A 92 21.14 13.21 -4.83
N SER A 93 21.45 14.47 -5.11
CA SER A 93 21.86 15.44 -4.09
C SER A 93 20.73 15.72 -3.10
N PHE A 94 19.47 15.75 -3.57
CA PHE A 94 18.30 15.92 -2.72
C PHE A 94 18.11 14.74 -1.75
N LEU A 95 18.18 13.50 -2.23
CA LEU A 95 18.03 12.30 -1.42
C LEU A 95 19.18 12.13 -0.42
N THR A 96 20.40 12.44 -0.85
CA THR A 96 21.58 12.40 0.03
C THR A 96 21.46 13.40 1.18
N ARG A 97 21.05 14.65 0.89
CA ARG A 97 20.76 15.66 1.94
C ARG A 97 19.63 15.25 2.88
N ARG A 98 18.70 14.41 2.42
CA ARG A 98 17.60 13.90 3.24
C ARG A 98 18.01 12.73 4.15
N GLY A 99 19.23 12.22 4.01
CA GLY A 99 19.81 11.18 4.86
C GLY A 99 19.85 9.80 4.22
N PHE A 100 19.53 9.67 2.92
CA PHE A 100 19.77 8.41 2.21
C PHE A 100 21.28 8.21 1.98
N GLY A 101 21.81 7.07 2.41
CA GLY A 101 23.19 6.71 2.11
C GLY A 101 23.37 6.36 0.64
N GLU A 102 24.47 6.80 0.04
CA GLU A 102 24.76 6.61 -1.39
C GLU A 102 24.64 5.15 -1.86
N ARG A 103 25.04 4.19 -1.01
CA ARG A 103 24.96 2.75 -1.31
C ARG A 103 23.53 2.25 -1.52
N ARG A 104 22.53 2.99 -1.02
CA ARG A 104 21.10 2.68 -1.12
C ARG A 104 20.45 3.38 -2.31
N LEU A 105 21.17 4.27 -2.99
CA LEU A 105 20.68 5.00 -4.15
C LEU A 105 21.17 4.31 -5.43
N ARG A 106 20.25 4.10 -6.38
CA ARG A 106 20.56 3.50 -7.68
C ARG A 106 20.15 4.46 -8.79
N SER A 107 21.11 4.84 -9.62
CA SER A 107 20.83 5.64 -10.81
C SER A 107 20.37 4.74 -11.95
N TYR A 108 19.46 5.28 -12.75
CA TYR A 108 18.94 4.63 -13.95
C TYR A 108 18.82 5.66 -15.07
N THR A 109 18.99 5.24 -16.31
CA THR A 109 19.00 6.16 -17.47
C THR A 109 17.75 5.97 -18.32
N LYS A 110 17.16 4.76 -18.33
CA LYS A 110 16.04 4.41 -19.21
C LYS A 110 14.77 4.10 -18.43
N LYS A 111 13.62 4.41 -19.04
CA LYS A 111 12.28 4.08 -18.51
C LYS A 111 12.09 2.58 -18.25
N GLN A 112 12.66 1.72 -19.09
CA GLN A 112 12.56 0.26 -18.93
C GLN A 112 13.29 -0.22 -17.67
N GLU A 113 14.43 0.40 -17.35
CA GLU A 113 15.22 0.07 -16.17
C GLU A 113 14.45 0.43 -14.88
N TYR A 114 13.64 1.49 -14.92
CA TYR A 114 12.76 1.87 -13.81
C TYR A 114 11.77 0.74 -13.52
N ALA A 115 11.07 0.27 -14.55
CA ALA A 115 10.10 -0.80 -14.44
C ALA A 115 10.75 -2.11 -13.95
N GLU A 116 11.90 -2.48 -14.49
CA GLU A 116 12.63 -3.68 -14.05
C GLU A 116 13.11 -3.58 -12.60
N ALA A 117 13.62 -2.42 -12.19
CA ALA A 117 14.10 -2.19 -10.84
C ALA A 117 12.94 -2.25 -9.82
N LEU A 118 11.79 -1.67 -10.15
CA LEU A 118 10.59 -1.73 -9.32
C LEU A 118 10.03 -3.16 -9.23
N ARG A 119 10.00 -3.91 -10.34
CA ARG A 119 9.56 -5.32 -10.36
C ARG A 119 10.45 -6.23 -9.50
N LYS A 120 11.76 -6.02 -9.52
CA LYS A 120 12.69 -6.77 -8.66
C LYS A 120 12.47 -6.45 -7.18
N GLY A 121 12.19 -5.18 -6.87
CA GLY A 121 12.04 -4.70 -5.50
C GLY A 121 13.38 -4.64 -4.75
N SER A 122 13.40 -3.87 -3.67
CA SER A 122 14.59 -3.61 -2.84
C SER A 122 15.29 -4.90 -2.35
N LYS A 123 14.51 -5.95 -2.01
CA LYS A 123 15.03 -7.22 -1.50
C LYS A 123 15.74 -8.10 -2.55
N ASN A 124 15.43 -7.93 -3.84
CA ASN A 124 16.02 -8.74 -4.92
C ASN A 124 16.96 -7.92 -5.81
N GLY A 125 17.64 -6.93 -5.24
CA GLY A 125 18.61 -6.09 -5.96
C GLY A 125 17.99 -5.01 -6.86
N GLY A 126 16.68 -4.79 -6.76
CA GLY A 126 15.98 -3.66 -7.36
C GLY A 126 15.81 -2.47 -6.40
N VAL A 127 14.70 -1.76 -6.52
CA VAL A 127 14.34 -0.60 -5.67
C VAL A 127 12.90 -0.70 -5.21
N SER A 128 12.60 -0.14 -4.03
CA SER A 128 11.22 -0.07 -3.53
C SER A 128 10.46 1.13 -4.09
N ALA A 129 11.16 2.18 -4.51
CA ALA A 129 10.57 3.39 -5.05
C ALA A 129 11.55 4.08 -6.00
N ILE A 130 10.99 4.89 -6.91
CA ILE A 130 11.74 5.78 -7.78
C ILE A 130 11.31 7.20 -7.46
N VAL A 131 12.29 8.08 -7.31
CA VAL A 131 12.09 9.51 -7.10
C VAL A 131 12.61 10.22 -8.33
N ASP A 132 11.74 11.02 -8.95
CA ASP A 132 12.07 11.76 -10.16
C ASP A 132 11.14 12.96 -10.36
N GLU A 133 11.43 13.79 -11.35
CA GLU A 133 10.51 14.86 -11.74
C GLU A 133 9.19 14.31 -12.29
N ILE A 134 8.08 15.00 -11.94
CA ILE A 134 6.72 14.60 -12.30
C ILE A 134 6.55 14.24 -13.79
N PRO A 135 6.98 15.05 -14.79
CA PRO A 135 6.73 14.70 -16.18
C PRO A 135 7.40 13.39 -16.62
N TYR A 136 8.55 13.02 -16.04
CA TYR A 136 9.20 11.74 -16.34
C TYR A 136 8.41 10.56 -15.76
N LEU A 137 7.95 10.70 -14.52
CA LEU A 137 7.09 9.69 -13.87
C LEU A 137 5.74 9.56 -14.59
N THR A 138 5.11 10.69 -14.95
CA THR A 138 3.86 10.70 -15.73
C THR A 138 4.05 9.96 -17.05
N ALA A 139 5.16 10.19 -17.76
CA ALA A 139 5.42 9.51 -19.03
C ALA A 139 5.72 8.01 -18.92
N ILE A 140 5.89 7.45 -17.71
CA ILE A 140 5.98 6.00 -17.46
C ILE A 140 4.64 5.45 -17.02
N VAL A 141 3.94 6.14 -16.11
CA VAL A 141 2.63 5.70 -15.58
C VAL A 141 1.54 5.79 -16.65
N SER A 142 1.62 6.75 -17.56
CA SER A 142 0.70 6.88 -18.70
C SER A 142 1.00 5.89 -19.85
N ASP A 143 2.09 5.13 -19.78
CA ASP A 143 2.41 4.13 -20.80
C ASP A 143 1.48 2.90 -20.63
N PRO A 144 0.75 2.47 -21.69
CA PRO A 144 -0.13 1.31 -21.64
C PRO A 144 0.54 0.02 -21.16
N HIS A 145 1.86 -0.11 -21.34
CA HIS A 145 2.62 -1.28 -20.89
C HIS A 145 2.80 -1.34 -19.37
N TYR A 146 2.68 -0.22 -18.66
CA TYR A 146 3.01 -0.09 -17.24
C TYR A 146 1.86 0.44 -16.36
N GLN A 147 0.78 0.93 -16.98
CA GLN A 147 -0.35 1.60 -16.33
C GLN A 147 -0.98 0.84 -15.15
N LYS A 148 -0.96 -0.50 -15.18
CA LYS A 148 -1.55 -1.35 -14.13
C LYS A 148 -0.55 -1.82 -13.06
N GLU A 149 0.73 -1.57 -13.27
CA GLU A 149 1.81 -2.10 -12.44
C GLU A 149 2.38 -1.07 -11.47
N PHE A 150 2.44 0.20 -11.90
CA PHE A 150 3.04 1.26 -11.11
C PHE A 150 2.07 2.42 -10.93
N GLN A 151 2.20 3.07 -9.77
CA GLN A 151 1.45 4.26 -9.44
C GLN A 151 2.41 5.33 -8.94
N MET A 152 2.16 6.58 -9.35
CA MET A 152 2.87 7.71 -8.77
C MET A 152 2.31 7.97 -7.37
N LEU A 153 3.20 7.99 -6.38
CA LEU A 153 2.83 8.34 -5.00
C LEU A 153 2.82 9.87 -4.81
N LYS A 154 2.45 10.29 -3.60
CA LYS A 154 2.34 11.70 -3.21
C LYS A 154 3.52 12.54 -3.70
N ARG A 155 3.23 13.75 -4.17
CA ARG A 155 4.24 14.77 -4.50
C ARG A 155 5.01 15.16 -3.24
N ILE A 156 6.29 14.78 -3.19
CA ILE A 156 7.16 14.97 -2.02
C ILE A 156 7.76 16.37 -1.92
N TYR A 157 7.85 17.10 -3.05
CA TYR A 157 8.47 18.42 -3.10
C TYR A 157 7.95 19.23 -4.28
N LYS A 158 7.82 20.56 -4.12
CA LYS A 158 7.50 21.48 -5.21
C LYS A 158 8.79 22.10 -5.74
N THR A 159 9.18 21.72 -6.95
CA THR A 159 10.33 22.33 -7.63
C THR A 159 9.93 23.65 -8.30
N PRO A 160 10.90 24.55 -8.59
CA PRO A 160 10.65 25.78 -9.36
C PRO A 160 10.21 25.52 -10.80
N GLY A 161 10.46 24.32 -11.32
CA GLY A 161 10.13 23.91 -12.68
C GLY A 161 11.35 23.80 -13.59
N PHE A 162 11.09 23.65 -14.89
CA PHE A 162 12.12 23.64 -15.93
C PHE A 162 12.35 25.07 -16.45
N GLY A 163 13.58 25.36 -16.88
CA GLY A 163 13.95 26.65 -17.41
C GLY A 163 15.02 26.56 -18.48
N PHE A 164 15.14 27.63 -19.26
CA PHE A 164 16.18 27.78 -20.28
C PHE A 164 17.30 28.66 -19.74
N VAL A 165 18.54 28.29 -20.03
CA VAL A 165 19.73 29.02 -19.59
C VAL A 165 20.37 29.70 -20.79
N PHE A 166 20.65 30.99 -20.66
CA PHE A 166 21.30 31.79 -21.69
C PHE A 166 22.59 32.42 -21.14
N PRO A 167 23.59 32.66 -21.99
CA PRO A 167 24.77 33.43 -21.60
C PRO A 167 24.40 34.85 -21.11
N PRO A 168 25.19 35.44 -20.21
CA PRO A 168 25.00 36.82 -19.79
C PRO A 168 24.98 37.78 -20.99
N GLY A 169 24.01 38.69 -21.03
CA GLY A 169 23.88 39.68 -22.11
C GLY A 169 23.20 39.18 -23.38
N PHE A 170 22.62 37.96 -23.38
CA PHE A 170 21.89 37.47 -24.55
C PHE A 170 20.71 38.40 -24.89
N PRO A 171 20.70 39.03 -26.08
CA PRO A 171 19.80 40.16 -26.37
C PRO A 171 18.33 39.73 -26.55
N LEU A 172 18.07 38.43 -26.74
CA LEU A 172 16.74 37.90 -27.03
C LEU A 172 16.05 37.28 -25.81
N VAL A 173 16.64 37.32 -24.61
CA VAL A 173 16.02 36.73 -23.41
C VAL A 173 14.62 37.32 -23.19
N HIS A 174 14.48 38.64 -23.27
CA HIS A 174 13.18 39.30 -23.07
C HIS A 174 12.14 38.83 -24.10
N ASN A 175 12.49 38.84 -25.38
CA ASN A 175 11.58 38.43 -26.45
C ASN A 175 11.17 36.95 -26.31
N LEU A 176 12.11 36.08 -25.93
CA LEU A 176 11.82 34.66 -25.68
C LEU A 176 10.91 34.47 -24.47
N SER A 177 11.15 35.19 -23.37
CA SER A 177 10.28 35.13 -22.19
C SER A 177 8.86 35.60 -22.50
N THR A 178 8.70 36.67 -23.29
CA THR A 178 7.38 37.14 -23.74
C THR A 178 6.70 36.10 -24.64
N ALA A 179 7.42 35.54 -25.62
CA ALA A 179 6.86 34.49 -26.48
C ALA A 179 6.46 33.23 -25.69
N MET A 180 7.23 32.85 -24.66
CA MET A 180 6.87 31.76 -23.76
C MET A 180 5.63 32.09 -22.93
N LEU A 181 5.47 33.34 -22.48
CA LEU A 181 4.28 33.79 -21.77
C LEU A 181 3.04 33.72 -22.65
N ASP A 182 3.15 34.09 -23.94
CA ASP A 182 2.06 34.00 -24.90
C ASP A 182 1.62 32.54 -25.12
N VAL A 183 2.57 31.62 -25.24
CA VAL A 183 2.28 30.17 -25.39
C VAL A 183 1.64 29.58 -24.12
N THR A 184 2.13 29.97 -22.94
CA THR A 184 1.65 29.41 -21.65
C THR A 184 0.34 30.04 -21.17
N SER A 185 0.02 31.26 -21.58
CA SER A 185 -1.25 31.91 -21.27
C SER A 185 -2.38 31.55 -22.24
N GLY A 186 -2.04 31.10 -23.46
CA GLY A 186 -3.00 30.62 -24.46
C GLY A 186 -3.35 29.13 -24.35
N ASP A 187 -4.18 28.65 -25.27
CA ASP A 187 -4.58 27.23 -25.37
C ASP A 187 -3.46 26.33 -25.93
N GLU A 188 -2.46 26.91 -26.59
CA GLU A 188 -1.35 26.18 -27.22
C GLU A 188 -0.57 25.33 -26.20
N GLY A 189 -0.29 25.88 -25.01
CA GLY A 189 0.40 25.15 -23.94
C GLY A 189 -0.35 23.88 -23.53
N SER A 190 -1.65 24.00 -23.24
CA SER A 190 -2.53 22.88 -22.88
C SER A 190 -2.63 21.85 -24.00
N ARG A 191 -2.68 22.30 -25.25
CA ARG A 191 -2.75 21.42 -26.43
C ARG A 191 -1.44 20.64 -26.64
N MET A 192 -0.30 21.26 -26.38
CA MET A 192 1.00 20.59 -26.38
C MET A 192 1.11 19.58 -25.23
N GLU A 193 0.67 19.94 -24.02
CA GLU A 193 0.65 19.04 -22.87
C GLU A 193 -0.18 17.78 -23.18
N THR A 194 -1.41 17.97 -23.67
CA THR A 194 -2.31 16.87 -24.04
C THR A 194 -1.70 15.97 -25.14
N LYS A 195 -1.04 16.58 -26.13
CA LYS A 195 -0.41 15.86 -27.24
C LYS A 195 0.76 14.99 -26.78
N TRP A 196 1.57 15.46 -25.84
CA TRP A 196 2.81 14.78 -25.42
C TRP A 196 2.66 13.92 -24.16
N PHE A 197 1.72 14.25 -23.27
CA PHE A 197 1.51 13.57 -21.99
C PHE A 197 0.12 12.91 -21.85
N GLY A 198 -0.77 13.11 -22.82
CA GLY A 198 -2.14 12.59 -22.82
C GLY A 198 -3.14 13.51 -22.11
N ALA A 199 -4.44 13.29 -22.36
CA ALA A 199 -5.52 14.10 -21.79
C ALA A 199 -5.76 13.85 -20.28
N GLU A 200 -5.31 12.69 -19.78
CA GLU A 200 -5.28 12.37 -18.35
C GLU A 200 -3.83 12.42 -17.88
N ALA A 201 -3.28 13.63 -17.73
CA ALA A 201 -2.25 13.80 -16.72
C ALA A 201 -2.91 13.41 -15.40
N VAL A 202 -2.63 12.18 -14.93
CA VAL A 202 -3.18 11.61 -13.71
C VAL A 202 -3.08 12.66 -12.63
N SER A 203 -4.22 13.30 -12.35
CA SER A 203 -4.33 14.17 -11.20
C SER A 203 -3.97 13.27 -10.03
N PRO A 204 -3.05 13.67 -9.12
CA PRO A 204 -2.86 12.97 -7.87
C PRO A 204 -4.10 13.25 -7.02
N SER A 205 -5.24 12.77 -7.49
CA SER A 205 -6.41 12.56 -6.68
C SER A 205 -5.95 11.58 -5.62
N ASN A 206 -6.45 11.78 -4.40
CA ASN A 206 -6.39 10.79 -3.35
C ASN A 206 -7.25 9.55 -3.72
N ALA A 207 -7.30 9.17 -5.00
CA ALA A 207 -7.95 8.00 -5.49
C ALA A 207 -7.16 6.79 -4.99
N ILE A 208 -7.63 6.30 -3.85
CA ILE A 208 -7.57 4.89 -3.50
C ILE A 208 -7.87 4.13 -4.80
N PRO A 209 -6.92 3.37 -5.35
CA PRO A 209 -7.22 2.57 -6.52
C PRO A 209 -8.28 1.56 -6.07
N ASN A 210 -9.41 1.53 -6.77
CA ASN A 210 -10.27 0.35 -6.80
C ASN A 210 -9.45 -0.76 -7.44
N THR A 211 -8.58 -1.37 -6.62
CA THR A 211 -7.85 -2.56 -6.99
C THR A 211 -8.89 -3.65 -6.88
N ASP A 212 -9.38 -4.13 -8.02
CA ASP A 212 -10.27 -5.29 -8.08
C ASP A 212 -9.68 -6.37 -7.18
N SER A 213 -10.41 -6.62 -6.10
CA SER A 213 -9.93 -7.41 -4.98
C SER A 213 -9.72 -8.83 -5.47
N ALA A 214 -8.46 -9.23 -5.66
CA ALA A 214 -8.15 -10.60 -6.02
C ALA A 214 -8.78 -11.53 -4.97
N PRO A 215 -9.74 -12.40 -5.37
CA PRO A 215 -10.57 -13.14 -4.43
C PRO A 215 -9.69 -14.04 -3.56
N LEU A 216 -10.12 -14.24 -2.31
CA LEU A 216 -9.47 -15.13 -1.37
C LEU A 216 -9.36 -16.53 -1.98
N THR A 217 -8.15 -16.90 -2.39
CA THR A 217 -7.88 -18.20 -2.99
C THR A 217 -7.82 -19.26 -1.90
N LEU A 218 -8.33 -20.46 -2.18
CA LEU A 218 -8.37 -21.61 -1.24
C LEU A 218 -7.03 -21.92 -0.56
N ARG A 219 -5.91 -21.52 -1.17
CA ARG A 219 -4.56 -21.62 -0.61
C ARG A 219 -4.38 -20.85 0.71
N SER A 220 -5.08 -19.73 0.89
CA SER A 220 -5.02 -18.94 2.13
C SER A 220 -5.68 -19.64 3.33
N PHE A 221 -6.53 -20.64 3.07
CA PHE A 221 -7.20 -21.47 4.08
C PHE A 221 -6.53 -22.82 4.29
N SER A 222 -5.41 -23.11 3.60
CA SER A 222 -4.71 -24.40 3.70
C SER A 222 -4.31 -24.77 5.14
N GLY A 223 -4.01 -23.79 6.00
CA GLY A 223 -3.72 -24.04 7.42
C GLY A 223 -4.92 -24.57 8.20
N LEU A 224 -6.13 -24.13 7.85
CA LEU A 224 -7.38 -24.61 8.49
C LEU A 224 -7.61 -26.09 8.17
N PHE A 225 -7.37 -26.50 6.92
CA PHE A 225 -7.50 -27.89 6.47
C PHE A 225 -6.51 -28.84 7.14
N ILE A 226 -5.29 -28.37 7.44
CA ILE A 226 -4.29 -29.17 8.16
C ILE A 226 -4.73 -29.38 9.61
N ILE A 227 -5.25 -28.36 10.28
CA ILE A 227 -5.73 -28.47 11.67
C ILE A 227 -6.90 -29.44 11.77
N THR A 228 -7.86 -29.37 10.83
CA THR A 228 -8.97 -30.33 10.79
C THR A 228 -8.49 -31.75 10.48
N GLY A 229 -7.55 -31.92 9.55
CA GLY A 229 -6.98 -33.23 9.20
C GLY A 229 -6.23 -33.90 10.36
N VAL A 230 -5.40 -33.14 11.09
CA VAL A 230 -4.65 -33.66 12.25
C VAL A 230 -5.59 -34.04 13.41
N SER A 231 -6.70 -33.32 13.57
CA SER A 231 -7.70 -33.65 14.59
C SER A 231 -8.46 -34.96 14.30
N GLN A 232 -8.62 -35.31 13.02
CA GLN A 232 -9.21 -36.59 12.59
C GLN A 232 -8.22 -37.76 12.61
N LEU A 233 -6.93 -37.49 12.50
CA LEU A 233 -5.85 -38.49 12.59
C LEU A 233 -5.44 -38.85 14.04
N SER A 234 -5.97 -38.13 15.03
CA SER A 234 -5.71 -38.39 16.46
C SER A 234 -6.83 -39.18 17.14
N CYS A 235 -7.69 -39.86 16.37
CA CYS A 235 -8.68 -40.81 16.85
C CYS A 235 -8.30 -42.22 16.39
#